data_AF-A0A7S4CGR5-F1
#
_entry.id   AF-A0A7S4CGR5-F1
#
_cell.length_a   1.000
_cell.length_b   1.000
_cell.length_c   1.000
_cell.angle_alpha   90.00
_cell.angle_beta   90.00
_cell.angle_gamma   90.00
#
_symmetry.space_group_name_H-M   'P 1'
#
loop_
_entity.id
_entity.type
_entity.pdbx_description
1 polymer ?
#
loop_
_entity_poly.entity_id
_entity_poly.type
_entity_poly.pdbx_seq_one_letter_code
_entity_poly.pdbx_strand_id
1 'polypeptide(L)'
;VTGLPYGSFGGKILCTGLLLFGAYYVGLLPPGSQAPAGPALGPRMPPVNHLLSRTASLASDTNLSLSFRAQRYTRPSDPATWAHRPLLLRAHPTISHGGLQGKALQVNSATPIHFETAIFKGCMQVRIKDCPGAPQTDYFQGKARTIQMAVQGQFKKELPMDTVFTGEEQHQPLANLPPKWVVSTALGVVRKLSPGMREDVQGDRPYVLSFLAATAQALRCDASGEAPDVMQPVMERTVLLGDHFRSAAVTSRDRK
;
A
#
# COMPACT_ATOMS: atom_id res chain seq x y z
N VAL A 1 -3.74 -25.47 -21.89
CA VAL A 1 -5.07 -25.36 -21.24
C VAL A 1 -5.14 -26.53 -20.27
N THR A 2 -5.48 -26.40 -18.99
CA THR A 2 -6.17 -25.33 -18.24
C THR A 2 -5.22 -24.40 -17.46
N GLY A 3 -5.77 -23.37 -16.79
CA GLY A 3 -5.05 -22.48 -15.89
C GLY A 3 -5.29 -22.83 -14.41
N LEU A 4 -4.31 -22.55 -13.55
CA LEU A 4 -4.49 -22.59 -12.10
C LEU A 4 -5.29 -21.36 -11.66
N PRO A 5 -6.24 -21.49 -10.69
CA PRO A 5 -6.94 -20.34 -10.16
C PRO A 5 -5.99 -19.50 -9.29
N TYR A 6 -5.70 -18.28 -9.73
CA TYR A 6 -5.17 -17.26 -8.83
C TYR A 6 -6.25 -16.94 -7.80
N GLY A 7 -5.88 -16.90 -6.52
CA GLY A 7 -6.81 -16.63 -5.43
C GLY A 7 -7.39 -15.22 -5.51
N SER A 8 -8.56 -15.08 -6.12
CA SER A 8 -9.29 -13.81 -6.12
C SER A 8 -9.90 -13.56 -4.75
N PHE A 9 -9.91 -12.30 -4.30
CA PHE A 9 -10.23 -11.97 -2.93
C PHE A 9 -11.44 -11.03 -2.79
N GLY A 10 -12.10 -11.01 -1.62
CA GLY A 10 -13.42 -10.38 -1.45
C GLY A 10 -13.75 -9.86 -0.05
N GLY A 11 -12.74 -9.71 0.83
CA GLY A 11 -12.89 -9.17 2.18
C GLY A 11 -12.24 -7.81 2.35
N LYS A 12 -12.59 -7.08 3.42
CA LYS A 12 -12.00 -5.77 3.74
C LYS A 12 -10.55 -5.92 4.20
N ILE A 13 -9.66 -5.09 3.69
CA ILE A 13 -8.27 -5.01 4.16
C ILE A 13 -8.10 -3.87 5.18
N LEU A 14 -7.36 -4.17 6.24
CA LEU A 14 -6.77 -3.24 7.19
C LEU A 14 -5.25 -3.46 7.23
N CYS A 15 -4.46 -2.43 6.94
CA CYS A 15 -3.00 -2.51 6.83
C CYS A 15 -2.31 -1.41 7.64
N THR A 16 -1.18 -1.73 8.29
CA THR A 16 -0.24 -0.71 8.82
C THR A 16 1.17 -0.88 8.27
N GLY A 17 1.79 0.22 7.81
CA GLY A 17 3.15 0.23 7.26
C GLY A 17 4.17 0.92 8.17
N LEU A 18 5.43 0.45 8.12
CA LEU A 18 6.61 1.20 8.58
C LEU A 18 7.32 1.73 7.35
N LEU A 19 7.70 3.00 7.38
CA LEU A 19 7.95 3.75 6.18
C LEU A 19 9.34 4.40 6.22
N LEU A 20 10.20 3.99 5.28
CA LEU A 20 11.31 4.80 4.80
C LEU A 20 10.72 5.74 3.74
N PHE A 21 10.45 6.98 4.12
CA PHE A 21 9.77 8.00 3.29
C PHE A 21 8.27 7.66 3.04
N GLY A 22 7.42 8.63 2.68
CA GLY A 22 6.05 8.73 3.21
C GLY A 22 4.88 8.96 2.23
N ALA A 23 3.67 8.72 2.76
CA ALA A 23 2.34 8.81 2.10
C ALA A 23 1.99 7.66 1.12
N TYR A 24 0.98 6.85 1.48
CA TYR A 24 0.65 5.55 0.85
C TYR A 24 -0.88 5.33 0.70
N TYR A 25 -1.30 4.51 -0.27
CA TYR A 25 -2.70 4.25 -0.65
C TYR A 25 -2.91 2.80 -1.14
N VAL A 26 -3.49 1.87 -0.34
CA VAL A 26 -3.92 0.52 -0.81
C VAL A 26 -4.97 -0.13 0.13
N GLY A 27 -5.80 -1.05 -0.42
CA GLY A 27 -6.49 -2.15 0.28
C GLY A 27 -6.90 -3.28 -0.69
N LEU A 28 -7.97 -4.05 -0.38
CA LEU A 28 -8.80 -5.00 -1.18
C LEU A 28 -10.10 -5.26 -0.36
N LEU A 29 -11.26 -5.85 -0.76
CA LEU A 29 -12.03 -6.17 -1.99
C LEU A 29 -13.53 -6.47 -1.58
N PRO A 30 -14.50 -6.72 -2.50
CA PRO A 30 -15.94 -6.95 -2.18
C PRO A 30 -16.44 -8.41 -2.42
N PRO A 31 -17.65 -8.79 -1.94
CA PRO A 31 -18.09 -10.20 -1.86
C PRO A 31 -19.00 -10.68 -3.02
N GLY A 32 -18.96 -11.99 -3.35
CA GLY A 32 -19.87 -12.58 -4.35
C GLY A 32 -19.83 -14.09 -4.61
N SER A 33 -19.01 -14.90 -3.91
CA SER A 33 -18.74 -16.30 -4.29
C SER A 33 -18.88 -17.30 -3.13
N GLN A 34 -19.71 -18.33 -3.31
CA GLN A 34 -19.70 -19.54 -2.46
C GLN A 34 -18.59 -20.49 -2.92
N ALA A 35 -17.93 -21.17 -1.99
CA ALA A 35 -16.86 -22.11 -2.30
C ALA A 35 -17.40 -23.53 -2.57
N PRO A 36 -17.07 -24.18 -3.70
CA PRO A 36 -17.27 -25.61 -3.90
C PRO A 36 -16.26 -26.43 -3.07
N ALA A 37 -16.55 -27.71 -2.80
CA ALA A 37 -15.78 -28.53 -1.87
C ALA A 37 -14.88 -29.59 -2.54
N GLY A 38 -13.66 -29.74 -2.01
CA GLY A 38 -12.73 -30.86 -2.25
C GLY A 38 -11.87 -30.77 -3.53
N PRO A 39 -11.01 -31.78 -3.81
CA PRO A 39 -10.65 -32.94 -2.99
C PRO A 39 -9.14 -32.95 -2.59
N ALA A 40 -8.54 -34.13 -2.36
CA ALA A 40 -7.27 -34.33 -1.65
C ALA A 40 -5.97 -34.23 -2.48
N LEU A 41 -4.83 -34.30 -1.77
CA LEU A 41 -3.45 -34.03 -2.21
C LEU A 41 -2.87 -34.96 -3.29
N GLY A 42 -2.01 -34.39 -4.14
CA GLY A 42 -1.09 -35.07 -5.07
C GLY A 42 0.34 -34.48 -5.00
N PRO A 43 1.37 -35.15 -5.58
CA PRO A 43 2.78 -34.91 -5.23
C PRO A 43 3.51 -33.75 -5.98
N ARG A 44 4.71 -33.46 -5.47
CA ARG A 44 5.68 -32.37 -5.76
C ARG A 44 5.83 -31.87 -7.22
N MET A 45 6.10 -30.57 -7.35
CA MET A 45 6.42 -29.85 -8.61
C MET A 45 7.93 -29.72 -8.94
N PRO A 46 8.28 -29.45 -10.22
CA PRO A 46 9.66 -29.22 -10.73
C PRO A 46 10.10 -27.72 -10.65
N PRO A 47 11.30 -27.30 -11.11
CA PRO A 47 11.96 -26.08 -10.62
C PRO A 47 11.56 -24.73 -11.25
N VAL A 48 12.01 -23.66 -10.58
CA VAL A 48 11.49 -22.28 -10.57
C VAL A 48 11.55 -21.49 -11.90
N ASN A 49 12.42 -21.88 -12.84
CA ASN A 49 12.84 -21.02 -13.97
C ASN A 49 11.70 -20.59 -14.92
N HIS A 50 10.54 -21.25 -14.90
CA HIS A 50 9.42 -20.93 -15.79
C HIS A 50 8.54 -19.75 -15.38
N LEU A 51 8.73 -19.17 -14.17
CA LEU A 51 7.91 -18.05 -13.69
C LEU A 51 8.27 -16.70 -14.36
N LEU A 52 9.56 -16.49 -14.67
CA LEU A 52 10.08 -15.19 -15.14
C LEU A 52 9.58 -14.78 -16.54
N SER A 53 9.20 -15.74 -17.39
CA SER A 53 8.68 -15.42 -18.74
C SER A 53 7.21 -15.02 -18.75
N ARG A 54 6.43 -15.37 -17.71
CA ARG A 54 5.00 -15.02 -17.64
C ARG A 54 4.74 -13.64 -17.03
N THR A 55 5.56 -13.21 -16.07
CA THR A 55 5.43 -11.85 -15.49
C THR A 55 5.65 -10.76 -16.54
N ALA A 56 6.55 -10.97 -17.49
CA ALA A 56 6.75 -10.09 -18.65
C ALA A 56 5.51 -10.00 -19.56
N SER A 57 4.77 -11.11 -19.74
CA SER A 57 3.60 -11.18 -20.62
C SER A 57 2.31 -10.63 -20.00
N LEU A 58 2.20 -10.54 -18.67
CA LEU A 58 1.07 -9.87 -18.00
C LEU A 58 1.31 -8.36 -17.82
N ALA A 59 2.56 -7.91 -17.91
CA ALA A 59 2.93 -6.50 -17.85
C ALA A 59 2.51 -5.69 -19.11
N SER A 60 2.33 -6.34 -20.27
CA SER A 60 1.84 -5.68 -21.50
C SER A 60 0.33 -5.38 -21.45
N ASP A 61 -0.43 -6.34 -20.93
CA ASP A 61 -1.90 -6.31 -20.96
C ASP A 61 -2.47 -5.55 -19.76
N THR A 62 -1.69 -5.39 -18.68
CA THR A 62 -1.96 -4.42 -17.61
C THR A 62 -1.63 -2.98 -18.03
N ASN A 63 -2.02 -2.62 -19.25
CA ASN A 63 -2.01 -1.26 -19.80
C ASN A 63 -3.10 -0.35 -19.19
N LEU A 64 -3.24 -0.41 -17.86
CA LEU A 64 -3.71 0.72 -17.05
C LEU A 64 -2.62 1.78 -17.13
N SER A 65 -2.59 2.46 -18.28
CA SER A 65 -1.63 3.51 -18.60
C SER A 65 -1.50 4.48 -17.43
N LEU A 66 -0.26 4.68 -16.95
CA LEU A 66 0.10 5.73 -16.00
C LEU A 66 0.04 7.13 -16.65
N SER A 67 -0.88 7.31 -17.60
CA SER A 67 -1.40 8.59 -18.09
C SER A 67 -2.22 9.31 -17.01
N PHE A 68 -1.62 9.48 -15.83
CA PHE A 68 -1.79 10.71 -15.07
C PHE A 68 -1.41 11.86 -16.00
N ARG A 69 -2.41 12.38 -16.73
CA ARG A 69 -2.37 13.68 -17.40
C ARG A 69 -1.73 14.68 -16.43
N ALA A 70 -0.93 15.61 -16.95
CA ALA A 70 -0.23 16.61 -16.15
C ALA A 70 -1.22 17.60 -15.49
N GLN A 71 -1.96 17.12 -14.49
CA GLN A 71 -2.75 17.95 -13.60
C GLN A 71 -1.79 18.86 -12.85
N ARG A 72 -2.09 20.16 -12.84
CA ARG A 72 -1.26 21.16 -12.21
C ARG A 72 -1.29 20.94 -10.70
N TYR A 73 -0.28 20.25 -10.20
CA TYR A 73 0.01 20.20 -8.78
C TYR A 73 0.15 21.63 -8.27
N THR A 74 -0.80 22.07 -7.46
CA THR A 74 -0.67 23.34 -6.75
C THR A 74 0.54 23.21 -5.83
N ARG A 75 1.53 24.10 -6.03
CA ARG A 75 2.65 24.26 -5.10
C ARG A 75 2.06 24.31 -3.67
N PRO A 76 2.66 23.64 -2.69
CA PRO A 76 2.28 23.80 -1.29
C PRO A 76 2.16 25.29 -0.92
N SER A 77 1.25 25.63 -0.01
CA SER A 77 1.23 26.98 0.58
C SER A 77 2.55 27.25 1.32
N ASP A 78 2.79 28.50 1.70
CA ASP A 78 3.93 28.88 2.54
C ASP A 78 4.04 27.94 3.78
N PRO A 79 5.19 27.30 4.04
CA PRO A 79 5.42 26.48 5.23
C PRO A 79 5.07 27.14 6.58
N ALA A 80 5.09 28.47 6.66
CA ALA A 80 4.62 29.21 7.84
C ALA A 80 3.11 29.00 8.12
N THR A 81 2.32 28.64 7.10
CA THR A 81 0.86 28.40 7.20
C THR A 81 0.50 26.95 7.56
N TRP A 82 1.46 26.03 7.64
CA TRP A 82 1.16 24.61 7.84
C TRP A 82 0.91 24.29 9.31
N ALA A 83 -0.28 23.76 9.62
CA ALA A 83 -0.70 23.38 10.97
C ALA A 83 0.26 22.40 11.67
N HIS A 84 1.04 21.62 10.90
CA HIS A 84 1.98 20.62 11.39
C HIS A 84 3.44 20.90 10.99
N ARG A 85 3.80 22.18 10.76
CA ARG A 85 5.13 22.60 10.29
C ARG A 85 6.29 21.86 11.04
N PRO A 86 7.28 21.32 10.34
CA PRO A 86 7.56 21.44 8.90
C PRO A 86 6.80 20.42 8.00
N LEU A 87 5.76 19.74 8.49
CA LEU A 87 5.00 18.75 7.75
C LEU A 87 3.68 19.30 7.18
N LEU A 88 3.33 18.88 5.96
CA LEU A 88 2.02 19.07 5.34
C LEU A 88 1.51 17.72 4.83
N LEU A 89 0.47 17.18 5.49
CA LEU A 89 -0.35 16.12 4.90
C LEU A 89 -1.46 16.79 4.07
N ARG A 90 -1.69 16.30 2.83
CA ARG A 90 -2.65 16.88 1.89
C ARG A 90 -3.28 15.77 1.05
N ALA A 91 -4.60 15.84 0.80
CA ALA A 91 -5.26 14.88 -0.09
C ALA A 91 -4.88 15.12 -1.56
N HIS A 92 -4.66 14.04 -2.32
CA HIS A 92 -4.41 14.10 -3.76
C HIS A 92 -5.61 14.76 -4.50
N PRO A 93 -5.39 15.63 -5.50
CA PRO A 93 -6.48 16.36 -6.18
C PRO A 93 -7.57 15.49 -6.81
N THR A 94 -7.28 14.23 -7.17
CA THR A 94 -8.26 13.28 -7.74
C THR A 94 -9.12 12.54 -6.72
N ILE A 95 -8.89 12.70 -5.40
CA ILE A 95 -9.73 12.08 -4.37
C ILE A 95 -11.07 12.81 -4.34
N SER A 96 -12.09 12.28 -5.04
CA SER A 96 -13.39 12.93 -5.25
C SER A 96 -14.29 12.94 -4.00
N HIS A 97 -14.03 12.07 -3.02
CA HIS A 97 -14.85 11.92 -1.83
C HIS A 97 -14.66 13.04 -0.79
N GLY A 98 -15.71 13.34 -0.03
CA GLY A 98 -15.66 14.23 1.15
C GLY A 98 -15.27 15.69 0.87
N GLY A 99 -15.20 16.12 -0.40
CA GLY A 99 -14.69 17.44 -0.78
C GLY A 99 -13.25 17.67 -0.32
N LEU A 100 -12.42 16.62 -0.26
CA LEU A 100 -11.06 16.68 0.30
C LEU A 100 -10.02 17.22 -0.69
N GLN A 101 -10.35 17.36 -1.99
CA GLN A 101 -9.40 17.63 -3.08
C GLN A 101 -8.38 18.74 -2.75
N GLY A 102 -7.10 18.38 -2.64
CA GLY A 102 -6.02 19.34 -2.38
C GLY A 102 -6.06 20.04 -1.01
N LYS A 103 -6.96 19.67 -0.10
CA LYS A 103 -7.02 20.23 1.26
C LYS A 103 -5.92 19.65 2.14
N ALA A 104 -5.37 20.49 3.00
CA ALA A 104 -4.53 20.05 4.12
C ALA A 104 -5.34 19.15 5.05
N LEU A 105 -4.68 18.13 5.63
CA LEU A 105 -5.28 17.12 6.49
C LEU A 105 -4.55 17.10 7.84
N GLN A 106 -5.30 16.89 8.91
CA GLN A 106 -4.75 16.83 10.27
C GLN A 106 -4.16 15.44 10.56
N VAL A 107 -2.95 15.38 11.11
CA VAL A 107 -2.38 14.12 11.66
C VAL A 107 -2.77 13.96 13.12
N ASN A 108 -2.80 12.72 13.63
CA ASN A 108 -3.34 12.37 14.95
C ASN A 108 -4.82 12.78 15.15
N SER A 109 -5.58 12.97 14.07
CA SER A 109 -7.03 13.23 14.11
C SER A 109 -7.76 12.15 14.92
N ALA A 110 -8.81 12.50 15.67
CA ALA A 110 -9.72 11.53 16.28
C ALA A 110 -10.67 10.87 15.25
N THR A 111 -10.83 11.49 14.08
CA THR A 111 -11.73 11.03 13.00
C THR A 111 -10.91 10.57 11.78
N PRO A 112 -11.09 9.34 11.29
CA PRO A 112 -10.40 8.86 10.09
C PRO A 112 -10.71 9.66 8.82
N ILE A 113 -9.72 9.83 7.96
CA ILE A 113 -9.83 10.50 6.67
C ILE A 113 -10.55 9.55 5.69
N HIS A 114 -11.81 9.84 5.34
CA HIS A 114 -12.63 8.99 4.47
C HIS A 114 -12.47 9.36 2.98
N PHE A 115 -12.07 8.40 2.14
CA PHE A 115 -11.76 8.63 0.74
C PHE A 115 -12.25 7.51 -0.20
N GLU A 116 -12.34 7.87 -1.49
CA GLU A 116 -12.78 6.98 -2.56
C GLU A 116 -12.09 7.36 -3.88
N THR A 117 -11.83 6.37 -4.72
CA THR A 117 -11.32 6.51 -6.09
C THR A 117 -12.10 5.60 -7.05
N ALA A 118 -11.64 5.48 -8.30
CA ALA A 118 -12.18 4.53 -9.27
C ALA A 118 -12.08 3.05 -8.82
N ILE A 119 -11.09 2.69 -7.99
CA ILE A 119 -10.81 1.28 -7.64
C ILE A 119 -10.93 0.92 -6.16
N PHE A 120 -10.96 1.88 -5.23
CA PHE A 120 -11.05 1.62 -3.78
C PHE A 120 -11.96 2.63 -3.06
N LYS A 121 -12.59 2.18 -1.96
CA LYS A 121 -13.35 2.99 -1.00
C LYS A 121 -12.96 2.60 0.43
N GLY A 122 -12.69 3.59 1.28
CA GLY A 122 -12.29 3.33 2.66
C GLY A 122 -11.95 4.58 3.45
N CYS A 123 -11.14 4.41 4.48
CA CYS A 123 -10.59 5.48 5.30
C CYS A 123 -9.12 5.22 5.67
N MET A 124 -8.43 6.27 6.10
CA MET A 124 -7.06 6.22 6.57
C MET A 124 -6.91 7.02 7.85
N GLN A 125 -6.11 6.49 8.77
CA GLN A 125 -5.60 7.21 9.92
C GLN A 125 -4.10 7.41 9.78
N VAL A 126 -3.64 8.65 9.90
CA VAL A 126 -2.21 9.00 9.91
C VAL A 126 -1.83 9.48 11.31
N ARG A 127 -0.92 8.75 11.95
CA ARG A 127 -0.35 9.13 13.25
C ARG A 127 1.14 9.44 13.13
N ILE A 128 1.57 10.50 13.78
CA ILE A 128 2.98 10.92 13.87
C ILE A 128 3.27 11.29 15.33
N LYS A 129 4.26 10.63 15.90
CA LYS A 129 4.74 10.85 17.27
C LYS A 129 5.37 12.24 17.37
N ASP A 130 5.14 12.93 18.49
CA ASP A 130 5.77 14.20 18.84
C ASP A 130 5.58 15.33 17.77
N CYS A 131 4.53 15.24 16.96
CA CYS A 131 4.28 16.14 15.83
C CYS A 131 3.74 17.52 16.28
N PRO A 132 4.38 18.64 15.90
CA PRO A 132 3.92 19.99 16.28
C PRO A 132 2.48 20.27 15.82
N GLY A 133 1.69 20.91 16.69
CA GLY A 133 0.29 21.28 16.40
C GLY A 133 -0.67 20.10 16.22
N ALA A 134 -0.21 18.85 16.32
CA ALA A 134 -1.07 17.67 16.27
C ALA A 134 -1.63 17.34 17.67
N PRO A 135 -2.84 16.74 17.76
CA PRO A 135 -3.30 16.10 18.98
C PRO A 135 -2.29 15.05 19.48
N GLN A 136 -2.22 14.86 20.79
CA GLN A 136 -1.38 13.82 21.37
C GLN A 136 -1.99 12.43 21.13
N THR A 137 -1.15 11.40 21.01
CA THR A 137 -1.61 10.01 20.89
C THR A 137 -0.73 9.05 21.67
N ASP A 138 -1.39 8.26 22.51
CA ASP A 138 -0.91 7.10 23.24
C ASP A 138 -0.38 5.97 22.34
N TYR A 139 -0.77 5.93 21.07
CA TYR A 139 -0.47 4.87 20.11
C TYR A 139 1.02 4.47 20.08
N PHE A 140 1.94 5.39 20.33
CA PHE A 140 3.39 5.15 20.29
C PHE A 140 4.03 4.75 21.63
N GLN A 141 3.25 4.65 22.72
CA GLN A 141 3.77 4.15 24.00
C GLN A 141 4.38 2.75 23.84
N GLY A 142 5.59 2.57 24.37
CA GLY A 142 6.37 1.33 24.26
C GLY A 142 6.87 0.97 22.86
N LYS A 143 6.79 1.86 21.86
CA LYS A 143 7.09 1.53 20.45
C LYS A 143 8.17 2.45 19.87
N ALA A 144 9.15 1.85 19.20
CA ALA A 144 10.25 2.57 18.56
C ALA A 144 9.86 3.31 17.26
N ARG A 145 8.75 2.94 16.61
CA ARG A 145 8.26 3.63 15.40
C ARG A 145 7.70 5.01 15.75
N THR A 146 7.99 6.01 14.92
CA THR A 146 7.52 7.41 15.08
C THR A 146 6.35 7.76 14.16
N ILE A 147 6.04 6.94 13.16
CA ILE A 147 4.96 7.13 12.20
C ILE A 147 4.12 5.86 12.14
N GLN A 148 2.80 6.01 11.93
CA GLN A 148 1.89 4.97 11.49
C GLN A 148 0.97 5.54 10.42
N MET A 149 0.86 4.85 9.30
CA MET A 149 -0.29 4.97 8.41
C MET A 149 -1.12 3.69 8.54
N ALA A 150 -2.38 3.80 8.91
CA ALA A 150 -3.37 2.73 8.87
C ALA A 150 -4.37 3.02 7.77
N VAL A 151 -4.59 2.05 6.87
CA VAL A 151 -5.61 2.15 5.81
C VAL A 151 -6.60 1.00 5.98
N GLN A 152 -7.90 1.32 5.99
CA GLN A 152 -9.00 0.36 6.05
C GLN A 152 -9.94 0.56 4.86
N GLY A 153 -10.38 -0.52 4.21
CA GLY A 153 -11.48 -0.43 3.25
C GLY A 153 -11.61 -1.63 2.33
N GLN A 154 -12.15 -1.39 1.14
CA GLN A 154 -12.40 -2.39 0.11
C GLN A 154 -12.07 -1.85 -1.29
N PHE A 155 -11.47 -2.69 -2.14
CA PHE A 155 -11.47 -2.42 -3.58
C PHE A 155 -12.87 -2.63 -4.18
N LYS A 156 -13.06 -2.13 -5.40
CA LYS A 156 -14.32 -2.15 -6.17
C LYS A 156 -14.37 -3.19 -7.29
N LYS A 157 -13.22 -3.76 -7.67
CA LYS A 157 -13.06 -4.77 -8.73
C LYS A 157 -11.96 -5.73 -8.34
N GLU A 158 -12.13 -7.03 -8.59
CA GLU A 158 -11.17 -8.07 -8.22
C GLU A 158 -9.78 -7.84 -8.84
N LEU A 159 -8.74 -8.02 -8.02
CA LEU A 159 -7.31 -7.92 -8.38
C LEU A 159 -6.49 -8.98 -7.62
N PRO A 160 -5.51 -9.62 -8.26
CA PRO A 160 -4.51 -10.43 -7.57
C PRO A 160 -3.62 -9.58 -6.65
N MET A 161 -3.30 -10.06 -5.44
CA MET A 161 -2.56 -9.29 -4.42
C MET A 161 -1.13 -8.91 -4.86
N ASP A 162 -0.52 -9.69 -5.75
CA ASP A 162 0.77 -9.45 -6.42
C ASP A 162 0.70 -8.42 -7.57
N THR A 163 -0.48 -7.86 -7.86
CA THR A 163 -0.62 -6.68 -8.72
C THR A 163 -0.71 -5.37 -7.94
N VAL A 164 -0.73 -5.42 -6.60
CA VAL A 164 -1.12 -4.29 -5.75
C VAL A 164 0.09 -3.66 -5.05
N PHE A 165 0.48 -2.50 -5.55
CA PHE A 165 1.65 -1.76 -5.11
C PHE A 165 1.30 -0.62 -4.15
N THR A 166 2.20 -0.39 -3.20
CA THR A 166 2.17 0.68 -2.21
C THR A 166 3.54 1.37 -2.27
N GLY A 167 3.60 2.69 -2.33
CA GLY A 167 4.87 3.39 -2.53
C GLY A 167 4.77 4.91 -2.55
N GLU A 168 5.91 5.56 -2.73
CA GLU A 168 5.98 6.98 -3.09
C GLU A 168 5.95 7.14 -4.62
N GLU A 169 5.30 8.22 -5.07
CA GLU A 169 5.44 8.75 -6.42
C GLU A 169 5.72 10.27 -6.34
N GLN A 170 6.68 10.75 -7.12
CA GLN A 170 7.07 12.16 -7.19
C GLN A 170 6.73 12.73 -8.57
N HIS A 171 6.09 13.91 -8.58
CA HIS A 171 5.60 14.53 -9.83
C HIS A 171 6.61 15.46 -10.53
N GLN A 172 7.84 15.48 -10.03
CA GLN A 172 8.99 16.23 -10.57
C GLN A 172 10.27 15.42 -10.30
N PRO A 173 11.33 15.57 -11.11
CA PRO A 173 12.63 14.94 -10.85
C PRO A 173 13.15 15.27 -9.44
N LEU A 174 13.83 14.32 -8.79
CA LEU A 174 14.48 14.57 -7.51
C LEU A 174 15.68 15.53 -7.71
N ALA A 175 15.60 16.71 -7.09
CA ALA A 175 16.70 17.66 -7.07
C ALA A 175 17.84 17.19 -6.13
N ASN A 176 19.07 17.63 -6.43
CA ASN A 176 20.26 17.42 -5.58
C ASN A 176 20.59 15.94 -5.27
N LEU A 177 20.24 15.01 -6.18
CA LEU A 177 20.64 13.61 -6.06
C LEU A 177 22.18 13.46 -6.05
N PRO A 178 22.72 12.47 -5.31
CA PRO A 178 24.10 12.04 -5.45
C PRO A 178 24.44 11.62 -6.90
N PRO A 179 25.73 11.55 -7.27
CA PRO A 179 26.15 11.08 -8.60
C PRO A 179 25.49 9.75 -8.96
N LYS A 180 25.04 9.60 -10.22
CA LYS A 180 24.18 8.49 -10.67
C LYS A 180 24.69 7.10 -10.28
N TRP A 181 26.00 6.89 -10.27
CA TRP A 181 26.60 5.61 -9.86
C TRP A 181 26.33 5.27 -8.38
N VAL A 182 26.40 6.25 -7.47
CA VAL A 182 26.10 6.07 -6.04
C VAL A 182 24.65 5.63 -5.85
N VAL A 183 23.73 6.31 -6.54
CA VAL A 183 22.29 6.02 -6.52
C VAL A 183 22.01 4.62 -7.07
N SER A 184 22.61 4.26 -8.21
CA SER A 184 22.47 2.93 -8.81
C SER A 184 23.07 1.82 -7.94
N THR A 185 24.20 2.06 -7.26
CA THR A 185 24.78 1.11 -6.29
C THR A 185 23.87 0.91 -5.08
N ALA A 186 23.31 1.99 -4.52
CA ALA A 186 22.37 1.92 -3.40
C ALA A 186 21.11 1.12 -3.77
N LEU A 187 20.47 1.43 -4.91
CA LEU A 187 19.34 0.65 -5.42
C LEU A 187 19.70 -0.81 -5.69
N GLY A 188 20.90 -1.08 -6.20
CA GLY A 188 21.43 -2.44 -6.38
C GLY A 188 21.57 -3.25 -5.09
N VAL A 189 21.66 -2.59 -3.92
CA VAL A 189 21.55 -3.25 -2.61
C VAL A 189 20.08 -3.42 -2.21
N VAL A 190 19.24 -2.40 -2.34
CA VAL A 190 17.82 -2.46 -1.92
C VAL A 190 17.05 -3.52 -2.72
N ARG A 191 17.27 -3.65 -4.04
CA ARG A 191 16.69 -4.71 -4.90
C ARG A 191 17.00 -6.13 -4.41
N LYS A 192 18.14 -6.36 -3.76
CA LYS A 192 18.51 -7.67 -3.18
C LYS A 192 17.79 -7.94 -1.84
N LEU A 193 17.32 -6.89 -1.17
CA LEU A 193 16.57 -6.96 0.09
C LEU A 193 15.04 -6.89 -0.12
N SER A 194 14.59 -6.44 -1.30
CA SER A 194 13.19 -6.45 -1.71
C SER A 194 13.07 -6.74 -3.23
N PRO A 195 13.01 -8.03 -3.62
CA PRO A 195 12.89 -8.42 -5.03
C PRO A 195 11.57 -8.00 -5.69
N GLY A 196 10.55 -7.69 -4.89
CA GLY A 196 9.26 -7.16 -5.33
C GLY A 196 9.17 -5.64 -5.43
N MET A 197 10.28 -4.92 -5.22
CA MET A 197 10.33 -3.47 -5.40
C MET A 197 10.30 -3.09 -6.89
N ARG A 198 9.64 -1.98 -7.21
CA ARG A 198 9.69 -1.32 -8.52
C ARG A 198 10.03 0.14 -8.31
N GLU A 199 11.13 0.61 -8.87
CA GLU A 199 11.54 2.00 -8.73
C GLU A 199 12.24 2.56 -9.98
N ASP A 200 11.94 3.82 -10.26
CA ASP A 200 12.79 4.71 -11.04
C ASP A 200 12.97 5.98 -10.20
N VAL A 201 14.19 6.26 -9.77
CA VAL A 201 14.51 7.47 -8.98
C VAL A 201 15.21 8.55 -9.80
N GLN A 202 15.43 8.32 -11.10
CA GLN A 202 16.23 9.19 -11.98
C GLN A 202 15.45 9.73 -13.19
N GLY A 203 14.26 9.21 -13.50
CA GLY A 203 13.35 9.74 -14.51
C GLY A 203 12.55 10.99 -14.08
N ASP A 204 11.76 11.53 -15.01
CA ASP A 204 11.02 12.80 -14.82
C ASP A 204 9.87 12.73 -13.81
N ARG A 205 9.41 11.51 -13.50
CA ARG A 205 8.43 11.21 -12.46
C ARG A 205 8.96 10.06 -11.59
N PRO A 206 9.82 10.36 -10.61
CA PRO A 206 10.39 9.37 -9.73
C PRO A 206 9.32 8.57 -8.98
N TYR A 207 9.60 7.32 -8.65
CA TYR A 207 8.75 6.49 -7.80
C TYR A 207 9.55 5.40 -7.09
N VAL A 208 9.08 4.98 -5.92
CA VAL A 208 9.56 3.79 -5.20
C VAL A 208 8.36 3.01 -4.68
N LEU A 209 7.99 1.95 -5.40
CA LEU A 209 6.83 1.10 -5.13
C LEU A 209 7.27 -0.27 -4.63
N SER A 210 6.45 -0.91 -3.80
CA SER A 210 6.61 -2.30 -3.34
C SER A 210 5.25 -2.98 -3.18
N PHE A 211 5.18 -4.30 -3.19
CA PHE A 211 3.91 -4.99 -2.91
C PHE A 211 3.34 -4.57 -1.54
N LEU A 212 2.03 -4.32 -1.44
CA LEU A 212 1.40 -3.99 -0.16
C LEU A 212 1.69 -5.08 0.88
N ALA A 213 1.53 -6.35 0.50
CA ALA A 213 1.67 -7.50 1.39
C ALA A 213 3.06 -7.56 2.05
N ALA A 214 4.12 -7.23 1.29
CA ALA A 214 5.50 -7.19 1.76
C ALA A 214 5.79 -5.95 2.64
N THR A 215 5.12 -4.83 2.36
CA THR A 215 5.35 -3.54 3.05
C THR A 215 4.58 -3.42 4.37
N ALA A 216 3.46 -4.15 4.50
CA ALA A 216 2.61 -4.16 5.69
C ALA A 216 3.31 -4.81 6.90
N GLN A 217 3.53 -4.04 7.98
CA GLN A 217 3.95 -4.57 9.29
C GLN A 217 2.92 -5.55 9.86
N ALA A 218 1.64 -5.18 9.72
CA ALA A 218 0.49 -6.00 10.05
C ALA A 218 -0.53 -5.87 8.92
N LEU A 219 -0.95 -7.01 8.36
CA LEU A 219 -1.98 -7.11 7.34
C LEU A 219 -3.17 -7.91 7.89
N ARG A 220 -4.38 -7.39 7.69
CA ARG A 220 -5.61 -8.02 8.16
C ARG A 220 -6.66 -8.00 7.06
N CYS A 221 -7.28 -9.17 6.86
CA CYS A 221 -8.36 -9.40 5.92
C CYS A 221 -9.56 -9.95 6.70
N ASP A 222 -10.70 -9.29 6.59
CA ASP A 222 -11.94 -9.62 7.31
C ASP A 222 -13.12 -9.78 6.36
N ALA A 223 -14.12 -10.57 6.76
CA ALA A 223 -15.40 -10.59 6.06
C ALA A 223 -16.12 -9.23 6.16
N SER A 224 -17.09 -8.98 5.28
CA SER A 224 -17.85 -7.73 5.31
C SER A 224 -18.66 -7.62 6.60
N GLY A 225 -18.28 -6.68 7.47
CA GLY A 225 -18.87 -6.47 8.79
C GLY A 225 -17.97 -6.87 9.96
N GLU A 226 -17.01 -7.79 9.75
CA GLU A 226 -16.05 -8.23 10.79
C GLU A 226 -14.87 -7.28 11.00
N ALA A 227 -14.64 -6.34 10.08
CA ALA A 227 -13.45 -5.50 10.10
C ALA A 227 -13.45 -4.52 11.30
N PRO A 228 -12.43 -4.53 12.17
CA PRO A 228 -12.35 -3.63 13.33
C PRO A 228 -12.10 -2.18 12.89
N ASP A 229 -12.32 -1.23 13.80
CA ASP A 229 -12.04 0.19 13.57
C ASP A 229 -10.55 0.44 13.26
N VAL A 230 -10.26 1.18 12.17
CA VAL A 230 -8.92 1.66 11.76
C VAL A 230 -8.14 2.39 12.87
N MET A 231 -8.84 2.93 13.86
CA MET A 231 -8.23 3.60 15.01
C MET A 231 -7.56 2.60 15.97
N GLN A 232 -7.99 1.33 15.98
CA GLN A 232 -7.49 0.30 16.90
C GLN A 232 -6.15 -0.33 16.47
N PRO A 233 -5.44 -1.03 17.38
CA PRO A 233 -4.25 -1.80 17.02
C PRO A 233 -4.55 -2.91 16.01
N VAL A 234 -3.84 -2.90 14.87
CA VAL A 234 -3.97 -3.93 13.83
C VAL A 234 -3.21 -5.18 14.23
N MET A 235 -3.94 -6.27 14.47
CA MET A 235 -3.38 -7.63 14.58
C MET A 235 -3.47 -8.35 13.24
N GLU A 236 -2.40 -9.06 12.88
CA GLU A 236 -2.27 -9.84 11.64
C GLU A 236 -3.40 -10.89 11.50
N ARG A 237 -4.07 -10.95 10.33
CA ARG A 237 -5.10 -11.96 9.98
C ARG A 237 -5.16 -12.12 8.47
N THR A 238 -4.32 -12.99 7.90
CA THR A 238 -4.21 -13.20 6.45
C THR A 238 -4.94 -14.44 5.92
N VAL A 239 -5.59 -15.22 6.78
CA VAL A 239 -6.23 -16.53 6.45
C VAL A 239 -7.22 -16.51 5.29
N LEU A 240 -7.70 -15.34 4.88
CA LEU A 240 -8.62 -15.18 3.76
C LEU A 240 -7.93 -14.93 2.41
N LEU A 241 -6.63 -14.59 2.36
CA LEU A 241 -5.84 -14.31 1.14
C LEU A 241 -5.50 -15.55 0.29
N GLY A 242 -6.19 -16.66 0.49
CA GLY A 242 -5.94 -17.94 -0.19
C GLY A 242 -5.17 -18.94 0.65
N ASP A 243 -5.06 -20.17 0.14
CA ASP A 243 -4.79 -21.35 0.96
C ASP A 243 -3.38 -21.39 1.56
N HIS A 244 -2.41 -20.72 0.91
CA HIS A 244 -1.06 -20.53 1.45
C HIS A 244 -1.04 -19.74 2.78
N PHE A 245 -2.06 -18.93 3.05
CA PHE A 245 -2.22 -18.17 4.29
C PHE A 245 -3.17 -18.85 5.31
N ARG A 246 -3.82 -19.97 4.96
CA ARG A 246 -4.73 -20.70 5.86
C ARG A 246 -4.02 -21.60 6.87
N SER A 247 -2.91 -22.21 6.47
CA SER A 247 -2.25 -23.30 7.23
C SER A 247 -1.20 -22.85 8.23
N ALA A 248 -0.80 -21.56 8.21
CA ALA A 248 0.22 -21.01 9.10
C ALA A 248 -0.09 -19.56 9.47
N ALA A 249 0.42 -19.11 10.62
CA ALA A 249 0.40 -17.71 11.03
C ALA A 249 1.48 -16.91 10.26
N VAL A 250 1.22 -16.62 8.98
CA VAL A 250 2.15 -15.94 8.07
C VAL A 250 2.47 -14.53 8.58
N THR A 251 3.70 -14.30 9.02
CA THR A 251 4.14 -13.01 9.57
C THR A 251 4.52 -12.02 8.46
N SER A 252 4.77 -10.75 8.83
CA SER A 252 5.32 -9.75 7.90
C SER A 252 6.79 -9.98 7.52
N ARG A 253 7.44 -11.04 8.03
CA ARG A 253 8.72 -11.55 7.53
C ARG A 253 8.54 -12.51 6.35
N ASP A 254 7.47 -13.30 6.38
CA ASP A 254 7.23 -14.42 5.45
C ASP A 254 6.55 -13.99 4.15
N ARG A 255 6.34 -12.68 3.96
CA ARG A 255 5.71 -12.04 2.79
C ARG A 255 6.68 -11.21 1.94
N LYS A 256 7.99 -11.36 2.14
CA LYS A 256 9.05 -10.51 1.57
C LYS A 256 10.00 -11.29 0.67
#